data_AF-A0A1I5JNR6-F1
#
_entry.id   AF-A0A1I5JNR6-F1
#
_cell.length_a   1.000
_cell.length_b   1.000
_cell.length_c   1.000
_cell.angle_alpha   90.00
_cell.angle_beta   90.00
_cell.angle_gamma   90.00
#
_symmetry.space_group_name_H-M   'P 1'
#
loop_
_entity.id
_entity.type
_entity.pdbx_description
1 polymer ?
#
loop_
_entity_poly.entity_id
_entity_poly.type
_entity_poly.pdbx_seq_one_letter_code
_entity_poly.pdbx_strand_id
1 'polypeptide(L)'
;MATGLWLSCYELRRHLEAIRTTLAEGGEPAYEMRKSLTKIPSYDFQRKPEWFVKTGYFCMITAYKIAAFSAWMKIYQTAVLRAQVVARGSKFISGLFERFDAYKVAASESTALWYNYIEAIGEWMIETEGDLASPIGFGKFCSKYNKDEEFLIFFDQLHMFIHFMGRPEEMYAPVYEEVLTKMIAALSSIEKFLGDTHENLLTEYRPKERTLIVGGDRHAEVKHTDG
;
A
#
# COMPACT_ATOMS: atom_id res chain seq x y z
N MET A 1 -11.21 6.28 -4.18
CA MET A 1 -10.27 5.99 -3.08
C MET A 1 -10.65 4.71 -2.31
N ALA A 2 -11.92 4.48 -1.91
CA ALA A 2 -12.26 3.36 -0.99
C ALA A 2 -12.02 2.01 -1.62
N THR A 3 -12.38 1.93 -2.89
CA THR A 3 -12.09 0.82 -3.76
C THR A 3 -10.59 0.53 -3.88
N GLY A 4 -9.73 1.56 -3.87
CA GLY A 4 -8.28 1.39 -3.98
C GLY A 4 -7.65 0.78 -2.73
N LEU A 5 -8.01 1.30 -1.55
CA LEU A 5 -7.59 0.72 -0.27
C LEU A 5 -8.13 -0.71 -0.09
N TRP A 6 -9.43 -0.92 -0.35
CA TRP A 6 -10.05 -2.24 -0.25
C TRP A 6 -9.38 -3.24 -1.19
N LEU A 7 -9.17 -2.87 -2.47
CA LEU A 7 -8.53 -3.74 -3.45
C LEU A 7 -7.09 -4.07 -3.06
N SER A 8 -6.31 -3.07 -2.63
CA SER A 8 -4.94 -3.30 -2.16
C SER A 8 -4.88 -4.19 -0.93
N CYS A 9 -5.83 -4.04 -0.01
CA CYS A 9 -5.97 -4.90 1.17
C CYS A 9 -6.28 -6.34 0.78
N TYR A 10 -7.30 -6.53 -0.06
CA TYR A 10 -7.70 -7.83 -0.59
C TYR A 10 -6.54 -8.52 -1.31
N GLU A 11 -5.88 -7.80 -2.22
CA GLU A 11 -4.76 -8.34 -2.99
C GLU A 11 -3.59 -8.74 -2.12
N LEU A 12 -3.22 -7.92 -1.13
CA LEU A 12 -2.16 -8.26 -0.20
C LEU A 12 -2.53 -9.48 0.65
N ARG A 13 -3.76 -9.54 1.18
CA ARG A 13 -4.23 -10.69 1.96
C ARG A 13 -4.13 -11.99 1.16
N ARG A 14 -4.71 -12.01 -0.04
CA ARG A 14 -4.69 -13.19 -0.93
C ARG A 14 -3.27 -13.62 -1.27
N HIS A 15 -2.37 -12.65 -1.47
CA HIS A 15 -0.96 -12.91 -1.73
C HIS A 15 -0.25 -13.55 -0.53
N LEU A 16 -0.46 -13.03 0.69
CA LEU A 16 0.11 -13.61 1.91
C LEU A 16 -0.50 -14.98 2.24
N GLU A 17 -1.79 -15.18 1.98
CA GLU A 17 -2.44 -16.49 2.10
C GLU A 17 -1.81 -17.51 1.15
N ALA A 18 -1.58 -17.13 -0.12
CA ALA A 18 -0.92 -18.00 -1.08
C ALA A 18 0.50 -18.39 -0.61
N ILE A 19 1.28 -17.42 -0.14
CA ILE A 19 2.61 -17.68 0.45
C ILE A 19 2.50 -18.68 1.60
N ARG A 20 1.64 -18.41 2.59
CA ARG A 20 1.51 -19.26 3.78
C ARG A 20 1.08 -20.68 3.41
N THR A 21 0.07 -20.83 2.56
CA THR A 21 -0.43 -22.14 2.12
C THR A 21 0.65 -22.92 1.37
N THR A 22 1.33 -22.30 0.40
CA THR A 22 2.42 -22.96 -0.34
C THR A 22 3.56 -23.39 0.57
N LEU A 23 3.94 -22.57 1.55
CA LEU A 23 4.99 -22.93 2.51
C LEU A 23 4.59 -24.11 3.41
N ALA A 24 3.31 -24.19 3.80
CA ALA A 24 2.78 -25.25 4.66
C ALA A 24 2.60 -26.59 3.92
N GLU A 25 2.25 -26.56 2.63
CA GLU A 25 2.07 -27.77 1.79
C GLU A 25 3.40 -28.51 1.55
N GLY A 26 4.54 -27.82 1.62
CA GLY A 26 5.85 -28.42 1.44
C GLY A 26 6.18 -28.79 -0.01
N GLY A 27 7.18 -29.65 -0.20
CA GLY A 27 7.61 -30.13 -1.51
C GLY A 27 8.29 -29.08 -2.40
N GLU A 28 8.32 -29.35 -3.71
CA GLU A 28 8.95 -28.50 -4.72
C GLU A 28 8.38 -27.06 -4.78
N PRO A 29 7.05 -26.85 -4.70
CA PRO A 29 6.50 -25.48 -4.69
C PRO A 29 6.94 -24.66 -3.47
N ALA A 30 6.98 -25.28 -2.28
CA ALA A 30 7.48 -24.63 -1.08
C ALA A 30 8.97 -24.29 -1.19
N TYR A 31 9.78 -25.21 -1.74
CA TYR A 31 11.21 -24.98 -1.97
C TYR A 31 11.45 -23.76 -2.88
N GLU A 32 10.78 -23.71 -4.03
CA GLU A 32 10.93 -22.58 -4.96
C GLU A 32 10.37 -21.27 -4.35
N MET A 33 9.28 -21.32 -3.58
CA MET A 33 8.78 -20.16 -2.81
C MET A 33 9.82 -19.63 -1.81
N ARG A 34 10.46 -20.51 -1.02
CA ARG A 34 11.50 -20.12 -0.05
C ARG A 34 12.69 -19.48 -0.74
N LYS A 35 13.17 -20.10 -1.81
CA LYS A 35 14.25 -19.57 -2.66
C LYS A 35 13.93 -18.20 -3.25
N SER A 36 12.64 -17.95 -3.52
CA SER A 36 12.12 -16.69 -4.06
C SER A 36 11.97 -15.58 -3.02
N LEU A 37 11.53 -15.93 -1.80
CA LEU A 37 11.37 -14.99 -0.70
C LEU A 37 12.70 -14.58 -0.08
N THR A 38 13.68 -15.50 -0.06
CA THR A 38 15.03 -15.27 0.50
C THR A 38 15.95 -14.44 -0.40
N LYS A 39 15.45 -14.00 -1.55
CA LYS A 39 16.14 -13.08 -2.45
C LYS A 39 16.19 -11.66 -1.88
N ILE A 40 17.38 -11.05 -1.80
CA ILE A 40 17.56 -9.65 -1.38
C ILE A 40 18.07 -8.84 -2.57
N PRO A 41 17.34 -7.82 -3.07
CA PRO A 41 17.75 -7.08 -4.25
C PRO A 41 19.15 -6.45 -4.14
N SER A 42 19.52 -5.86 -3.00
CA SER A 42 20.84 -5.23 -2.84
C SER A 42 22.02 -6.21 -3.01
N TYR A 43 21.81 -7.51 -2.77
CA TYR A 43 22.86 -8.54 -2.87
C TYR A 43 22.73 -9.42 -4.11
N ASP A 44 21.51 -9.79 -4.47
CA ASP A 44 21.25 -10.84 -5.46
C ASP A 44 20.72 -10.32 -6.80
N PHE A 45 20.27 -9.05 -6.89
CA PHE A 45 19.65 -8.47 -8.09
C PHE A 45 20.60 -8.51 -9.30
N GLN A 46 21.88 -8.17 -9.09
CA GLN A 46 22.92 -8.12 -10.14
C GLN A 46 22.47 -7.42 -11.45
N ARG A 47 21.50 -6.50 -11.37
CA ARG A 47 20.83 -5.84 -12.51
C ARG A 47 20.20 -6.79 -13.53
N LYS A 48 19.80 -7.99 -13.11
CA LYS A 48 19.20 -9.00 -13.99
C LYS A 48 17.68 -8.78 -14.07
N PRO A 49 17.11 -8.54 -15.27
CA PRO A 49 15.70 -8.20 -15.42
C PRO A 49 14.75 -9.37 -15.12
N GLU A 50 15.29 -10.61 -15.11
CA GLU A 50 14.56 -11.78 -14.62
C GLU A 50 13.87 -11.44 -13.30
N TRP A 51 14.58 -10.80 -12.35
CA TRP A 51 14.15 -9.68 -11.49
C TRP A 51 12.68 -9.49 -11.14
N PHE A 52 11.95 -9.23 -12.21
CA PHE A 52 10.67 -8.56 -12.23
C PHE A 52 9.60 -9.42 -12.89
N VAL A 53 9.97 -10.50 -13.60
CA VAL A 53 9.09 -11.19 -14.56
C VAL A 53 9.08 -12.72 -14.48
N LYS A 54 10.04 -13.39 -13.82
CA LYS A 54 10.02 -14.86 -13.71
C LYS A 54 9.14 -15.35 -12.54
N THR A 55 8.57 -16.54 -12.69
CA THR A 55 8.00 -17.29 -11.57
C THR A 55 9.09 -17.44 -10.49
N GLY A 56 8.88 -16.84 -9.33
CA GLY A 56 9.87 -16.78 -8.26
C GLY A 56 10.35 -15.38 -7.83
N TYR A 57 9.67 -14.31 -8.23
CA TYR A 57 9.88 -12.96 -7.67
C TYR A 57 8.86 -12.58 -6.63
N PHE A 58 8.50 -13.54 -5.77
CA PHE A 58 7.69 -13.28 -4.58
C PHE A 58 8.29 -12.13 -3.77
N CYS A 59 9.61 -12.03 -3.62
CA CYS A 59 10.18 -10.94 -2.82
C CYS A 59 9.83 -9.53 -3.34
N MET A 60 10.00 -9.25 -4.64
CA MET A 60 9.71 -7.93 -5.21
C MET A 60 8.21 -7.60 -5.24
N ILE A 61 7.36 -8.55 -5.65
CA ILE A 61 5.92 -8.31 -5.70
C ILE A 61 5.31 -8.27 -4.29
N THR A 62 5.82 -9.05 -3.34
CA THR A 62 5.44 -8.96 -1.92
C THR A 62 5.81 -7.59 -1.36
N ALA A 63 7.05 -7.13 -1.59
CA ALA A 63 7.49 -5.80 -1.17
C ALA A 63 6.58 -4.70 -1.75
N TYR A 64 6.29 -4.78 -3.06
CA TYR A 64 5.37 -3.86 -3.71
C TYR A 64 3.97 -3.88 -3.08
N LYS A 65 3.37 -5.06 -2.88
CA LYS A 65 2.00 -5.15 -2.34
C LYS A 65 1.92 -4.64 -0.90
N ILE A 66 2.93 -4.90 -0.07
CA ILE A 66 3.01 -4.33 1.29
C ILE A 66 3.10 -2.80 1.19
N ALA A 67 4.05 -2.28 0.40
CA ALA A 67 4.28 -0.84 0.30
C ALA A 67 3.11 -0.08 -0.36
N ALA A 68 2.44 -0.68 -1.35
CA ALA A 68 1.25 -0.12 -1.98
C ALA A 68 0.06 -0.08 -1.01
N PHE A 69 -0.10 -1.10 -0.16
CA PHE A 69 -1.11 -1.08 0.89
C PHE A 69 -0.81 0.00 1.93
N SER A 70 0.45 0.10 2.38
CA SER A 70 0.91 1.19 3.25
C SER A 70 0.65 2.57 2.67
N ALA A 71 0.91 2.76 1.36
CA ALA A 71 0.63 4.00 0.66
C ALA A 71 -0.86 4.33 0.67
N TRP A 72 -1.73 3.35 0.41
CA TRP A 72 -3.17 3.55 0.52
C TRP A 72 -3.61 3.89 1.93
N MET A 73 -3.06 3.25 2.97
CA MET A 73 -3.34 3.61 4.37
C MET A 73 -3.02 5.08 4.63
N LYS A 74 -1.85 5.55 4.18
CA LYS A 74 -1.41 6.95 4.35
C LYS A 74 -2.25 7.93 3.56
N ILE A 75 -2.58 7.62 2.30
CA ILE A 75 -3.49 8.42 1.46
C ILE A 75 -4.84 8.56 2.17
N TYR A 76 -5.36 7.46 2.72
CA TYR A 76 -6.60 7.44 3.47
C TYR A 76 -6.55 8.32 4.71
N GLN A 77 -5.53 8.13 5.56
CA GLN A 77 -5.33 8.94 6.75
C GLN A 77 -5.28 10.42 6.40
N THR A 78 -4.53 10.80 5.37
CA THR A 78 -4.39 12.19 4.92
C THR A 78 -5.69 12.77 4.38
N ALA A 79 -6.39 12.03 3.51
CA ALA A 79 -7.66 12.46 2.94
C ALA A 79 -8.74 12.62 4.03
N VAL A 80 -8.77 11.68 4.97
CA VAL A 80 -9.68 11.70 6.10
C VAL A 80 -9.38 12.86 7.05
N LEU A 81 -8.11 13.12 7.38
CA LEU A 81 -7.73 14.28 8.21
C LEU A 81 -8.15 15.60 7.55
N ARG A 82 -7.93 15.74 6.23
CA ARG A 82 -8.39 16.91 5.46
C ARG A 82 -9.91 17.07 5.50
N ALA A 83 -10.65 15.97 5.43
CA ALA A 83 -12.11 15.97 5.52
C ALA A 83 -12.63 16.20 6.95
N GLN A 84 -11.93 15.71 7.98
CA GLN A 84 -12.30 15.87 9.39
C GLN A 84 -12.11 17.30 9.93
N VAL A 85 -11.27 18.12 9.29
CA VAL A 85 -11.30 19.58 9.50
C VAL A 85 -12.69 20.16 9.22
N VAL A 86 -13.54 19.46 8.45
CA VAL A 86 -14.89 19.88 8.07
C VAL A 86 -16.00 19.07 8.77
N ALA A 87 -15.75 17.84 9.24
CA ALA A 87 -16.76 16.98 9.87
C ALA A 87 -16.23 16.23 11.11
N ARG A 88 -16.87 16.45 12.28
CA ARG A 88 -16.50 15.83 13.56
C ARG A 88 -16.69 14.30 13.55
N GLY A 89 -15.62 13.57 13.91
CA GLY A 89 -15.68 12.37 14.77
C GLY A 89 -16.54 11.20 14.29
N SER A 90 -16.27 10.67 13.10
CA SER A 90 -16.92 9.43 12.66
C SER A 90 -16.30 8.22 13.35
N LYS A 91 -17.12 7.39 14.02
CA LYS A 91 -16.75 6.07 14.57
C LYS A 91 -16.05 5.20 13.53
N PHE A 92 -16.43 5.35 12.26
CA PHE A 92 -15.81 4.67 11.14
C PHE A 92 -14.31 4.96 11.03
N ILE A 93 -13.91 6.24 11.21
CA ILE A 93 -12.52 6.67 11.04
C ILE A 93 -11.65 6.11 12.16
N SER A 94 -12.12 6.21 13.42
CA SER A 94 -11.43 5.60 14.55
C SER A 94 -11.29 4.08 14.37
N GLY A 95 -12.38 3.40 13.99
CA GLY A 95 -12.37 1.96 13.74
C GLY A 95 -11.46 1.54 12.57
N LEU A 96 -11.31 2.39 11.54
CA LEU A 96 -10.38 2.15 10.44
C LEU A 96 -8.92 2.30 10.92
N PHE A 97 -8.62 3.35 11.68
CA PHE A 97 -7.26 3.60 12.15
C PHE A 97 -6.80 2.59 13.21
N GLU A 98 -7.70 2.11 14.07
CA GLU A 98 -7.42 0.98 14.97
C GLU A 98 -7.03 -0.28 14.20
N ARG A 99 -7.67 -0.54 13.05
CA ARG A 99 -7.33 -1.70 12.22
C ARG A 99 -6.03 -1.52 11.44
N PHE A 100 -5.75 -0.29 10.99
CA PHE A 100 -4.45 0.07 10.42
C PHE A 100 -3.33 -0.14 11.44
N ASP A 101 -3.56 0.27 12.68
CA ASP A 101 -2.64 0.04 13.79
C ASP A 101 -2.42 -1.46 14.04
N ALA A 102 -3.50 -2.24 14.14
CA ALA A 102 -3.41 -3.69 14.32
C ALA A 102 -2.60 -4.38 13.20
N TYR A 103 -2.73 -3.94 11.95
CA TYR A 103 -1.91 -4.43 10.85
C TYR A 103 -0.41 -4.09 11.05
N LYS A 104 -0.11 -2.85 11.43
CA LYS A 104 1.28 -2.43 11.70
C LYS A 104 1.90 -3.22 12.86
N VAL A 105 1.15 -3.41 13.95
CA VAL A 105 1.60 -4.24 15.08
C VAL A 105 1.84 -5.67 14.62
N ALA A 106 0.90 -6.28 13.90
CA ALA A 106 1.03 -7.64 13.40
C ALA A 106 2.28 -7.85 12.53
N ALA A 107 2.67 -6.86 11.72
CA ALA A 107 3.83 -6.94 10.86
C ALA A 107 5.17 -6.63 11.57
N SER A 108 5.15 -5.88 12.67
CA SER A 108 6.35 -5.36 13.33
C SER A 108 6.73 -6.05 14.64
N GLU A 109 5.76 -6.63 15.33
CA GLU A 109 5.99 -7.31 16.61
C GLU A 109 6.93 -8.51 16.42
N SER A 110 8.08 -8.48 17.10
CA SER A 110 9.10 -9.54 17.05
C SER A 110 9.69 -9.79 15.65
N THR A 111 9.68 -8.79 14.76
CA THR A 111 10.23 -8.90 13.40
C THR A 111 11.33 -7.88 13.14
N ALA A 112 11.99 -8.02 11.99
CA ALA A 112 12.94 -7.04 11.49
C ALA A 112 12.28 -5.75 10.99
N LEU A 113 10.96 -5.74 10.76
CA LEU A 113 10.23 -4.61 10.18
C LEU A 113 9.76 -3.69 11.29
N TRP A 114 10.20 -2.43 11.29
CA TRP A 114 9.81 -1.51 12.35
C TRP A 114 8.41 -0.96 12.13
N TYR A 115 7.67 -0.73 13.22
CA TYR A 115 6.29 -0.26 13.17
C TYR A 115 6.12 1.02 12.32
N ASN A 116 6.95 2.05 12.55
CA ASN A 116 6.88 3.32 11.81
C ASN A 116 7.43 3.20 10.38
N TYR A 117 8.26 2.20 10.14
CA TYR A 117 8.85 1.99 8.82
C TYR A 117 7.78 1.55 7.80
N ILE A 118 6.71 0.88 8.25
CA ILE A 118 5.54 0.55 7.41
C ILE A 118 4.87 1.80 6.85
N GLU A 119 4.80 2.89 7.63
CA GLU A 119 4.27 4.17 7.13
C GLU A 119 5.24 4.82 6.15
N ALA A 120 6.54 4.80 6.49
CA ALA A 120 7.57 5.44 5.69
C ALA A 120 7.71 4.81 4.29
N ILE A 121 7.64 3.48 4.16
CA ILE A 121 7.60 2.83 2.83
C ILE A 121 6.35 3.22 2.04
N GLY A 122 5.23 3.49 2.71
CA GLY A 122 4.01 3.98 2.08
C GLY A 122 4.22 5.38 1.50
N GLU A 123 4.84 6.29 2.23
CA GLU A 123 5.11 7.66 1.77
C GLU A 123 5.98 7.69 0.52
N TRP A 124 7.03 6.85 0.47
CA TRP A 124 7.93 6.72 -0.69
C TRP A 124 7.25 6.17 -1.96
N MET A 125 6.08 5.57 -1.80
CA MET A 125 5.27 5.01 -2.87
C MET A 125 4.19 5.95 -3.38
N ILE A 126 3.91 7.06 -2.71
CA ILE A 126 2.83 7.97 -3.12
C ILE A 126 3.31 8.87 -4.26
N GLU A 127 2.52 8.91 -5.32
CA GLU A 127 2.60 9.92 -6.37
C GLU A 127 1.35 10.81 -6.31
N THR A 128 1.54 12.09 -6.65
CA THR A 128 0.45 13.07 -6.69
C THR A 128 0.34 13.64 -8.10
N GLU A 129 -0.85 13.53 -8.68
CA GLU A 129 -1.21 14.12 -9.96
C GLU A 129 -2.37 15.11 -9.72
N GLY A 130 -2.04 16.39 -9.60
CA GLY A 130 -3.01 17.42 -9.16
C GLY A 130 -3.48 17.16 -7.73
N ASP A 131 -4.79 17.04 -7.54
CA ASP A 131 -5.42 16.76 -6.24
C ASP A 131 -5.54 15.26 -5.92
N LEU A 132 -5.14 14.38 -6.84
CA LEU A 132 -5.25 12.93 -6.68
C LEU A 132 -3.91 12.35 -6.21
N ALA A 133 -3.97 11.56 -5.12
CA ALA A 133 -2.85 10.79 -4.63
C ALA A 133 -3.11 9.30 -4.84
N SER A 134 -2.11 8.57 -5.34
CA SER A 134 -2.14 7.12 -5.56
C SER A 134 -0.77 6.50 -5.33
N PRO A 135 -0.68 5.20 -5.02
CA PRO A 135 0.61 4.51 -5.06
C PRO A 135 1.13 4.44 -6.51
N ILE A 136 2.44 4.56 -6.69
CA ILE A 136 3.10 4.29 -7.97
C ILE A 136 2.79 2.87 -8.44
N GLY A 137 2.65 2.68 -9.75
CA GLY A 137 2.46 1.34 -10.32
C GLY A 137 3.71 0.46 -10.20
N PHE A 138 3.51 -0.86 -10.27
CA PHE A 138 4.60 -1.85 -10.14
C PHE A 138 5.76 -1.62 -11.13
N GLY A 139 5.48 -1.25 -12.39
CA GLY A 139 6.55 -0.94 -13.35
C GLY A 139 7.44 0.23 -12.92
N LYS A 140 6.86 1.26 -12.31
CA LYS A 140 7.60 2.41 -11.77
C LYS A 140 8.36 2.05 -10.50
N PHE A 141 7.78 1.23 -9.64
CA PHE A 141 8.46 0.63 -8.49
C PHE A 141 9.74 -0.11 -8.92
N CYS A 142 9.63 -1.03 -9.88
CA CYS A 142 10.77 -1.75 -10.45
C CYS A 142 11.79 -0.80 -11.11
N SER A 143 11.33 0.23 -11.83
CA SER A 143 12.22 1.23 -12.40
C SER A 143 12.98 2.03 -11.34
N LYS A 144 12.37 2.30 -10.17
CA LYS A 144 13.05 2.97 -9.05
C LYS A 144 14.14 2.07 -8.48
N TYR A 145 13.85 0.81 -8.14
CA TYR A 145 14.89 -0.15 -7.68
C TYR A 145 16.10 -0.24 -8.60
N ASN A 146 15.88 -0.15 -9.91
CA ASN A 146 16.97 -0.27 -10.88
C ASN A 146 17.80 1.03 -11.02
N LYS A 147 17.25 2.19 -10.72
CA LYS A 147 17.84 3.50 -11.04
C LYS A 147 18.18 4.37 -9.83
N ASP A 148 17.56 4.08 -8.69
CA ASP A 148 17.59 4.89 -7.48
C ASP A 148 18.17 4.05 -6.34
N GLU A 149 19.44 4.31 -6.01
CA GLU A 149 20.18 3.59 -4.98
C GLU A 149 19.64 3.89 -3.58
N GLU A 150 19.18 5.12 -3.34
CA GLU A 150 18.55 5.50 -2.07
C GLU A 150 17.24 4.73 -1.89
N PHE A 151 16.43 4.61 -2.93
CA PHE A 151 15.21 3.79 -2.91
C PHE A 151 15.51 2.33 -2.58
N LEU A 152 16.56 1.76 -3.20
CA LEU A 152 16.97 0.38 -2.97
C LEU A 152 17.41 0.16 -1.52
N ILE A 153 18.32 1.01 -1.00
CA ILE A 153 18.80 0.93 0.38
C ILE A 153 17.66 1.14 1.37
N PHE A 154 16.79 2.10 1.10
CA PHE A 154 15.67 2.40 1.97
C PHE A 154 14.78 1.18 2.15
N PHE A 155 14.49 0.44 1.07
CA PHE A 155 13.61 -0.73 1.08
C PHE A 155 14.25 -2.03 1.61
N ASP A 156 15.54 -2.05 1.95
CA ASP A 156 16.25 -3.26 2.37
C ASP A 156 15.65 -3.89 3.65
N GLN A 157 15.14 -3.10 4.60
CA GLN A 157 14.47 -3.66 5.79
C GLN A 157 13.20 -4.44 5.41
N LEU A 158 12.45 -3.98 4.40
CA LEU A 158 11.27 -4.69 3.89
C LEU A 158 11.67 -6.01 3.24
N HIS A 159 12.77 -6.02 2.48
CA HIS A 159 13.29 -7.25 1.89
C HIS A 159 13.85 -8.20 2.93
N MET A 160 14.52 -7.70 3.97
CA MET A 160 14.99 -8.52 5.08
C MET A 160 13.82 -9.18 5.83
N PHE A 161 12.74 -8.45 6.07
CA PHE A 161 11.50 -8.99 6.62
C PHE A 161 10.93 -10.12 5.76
N ILE A 162 10.83 -9.93 4.45
CA ILE A 162 10.34 -10.95 3.51
C ILE A 162 11.30 -12.15 3.43
N HIS A 163 12.60 -11.89 3.51
CA HIS A 163 13.64 -12.93 3.53
C HIS A 163 13.46 -13.87 4.72
N PHE A 164 13.16 -13.33 5.91
CA PHE A 164 12.87 -14.15 7.09
C PHE A 164 11.56 -14.96 6.97
N MET A 165 10.57 -14.52 6.18
CA MET A 165 9.38 -15.35 5.88
C MET A 165 9.72 -16.60 5.09
N GLY A 166 10.72 -16.52 4.21
CA GLY A 166 11.16 -17.63 3.36
C GLY A 166 12.14 -18.59 4.06
N ARG A 167 12.72 -18.17 5.18
CA ARG A 167 13.78 -18.91 5.87
C ARG A 167 13.26 -20.21 6.49
N PRO A 168 13.88 -21.37 6.19
CA PRO A 168 13.48 -22.65 6.78
C PRO A 168 14.04 -22.86 8.20
N GLU A 169 14.91 -21.98 8.70
CA GLU A 169 15.56 -22.14 10.01
C GLU A 169 14.53 -22.21 11.15
N GLU A 170 14.64 -23.26 11.97
CA GLU A 170 13.70 -23.59 13.05
C GLU A 170 13.49 -22.46 14.06
N MET A 171 14.49 -21.60 14.26
CA MET A 171 14.39 -20.50 15.22
C MET A 171 13.50 -19.33 14.76
N TYR A 172 13.39 -19.10 13.44
CA TYR A 172 12.64 -17.97 12.89
C TYR A 172 11.33 -18.40 12.23
N ALA A 173 11.26 -19.65 11.74
CA ALA A 173 10.09 -20.14 11.02
C ALA A 173 8.77 -20.03 11.84
N PRO A 174 8.71 -20.43 13.13
CA PRO A 174 7.47 -20.30 13.91
C PRO A 174 7.05 -18.83 14.12
N VAL A 175 8.02 -17.94 14.35
CA VAL A 175 7.77 -16.50 14.55
C VAL A 175 7.15 -15.90 13.29
N TYR A 176 7.73 -16.17 12.13
CA TYR A 176 7.25 -15.58 10.88
C TYR A 176 5.97 -16.24 10.35
N GLU A 177 5.70 -17.50 10.71
CA GLU A 177 4.39 -18.13 10.48
C GLU A 177 3.28 -17.46 11.30
N GLU A 178 3.56 -17.16 12.58
CA GLU A 178 2.63 -16.42 13.44
C GLU A 178 2.39 -15.00 12.90
N VAL A 179 3.46 -14.29 12.51
CA VAL A 179 3.40 -12.96 11.89
C VAL A 179 2.53 -12.97 10.63
N LEU A 180 2.76 -13.92 9.71
CA LEU A 180 1.94 -14.06 8.50
C LEU A 180 0.46 -14.26 8.85
N THR A 181 0.18 -15.10 9.85
CA THR A 181 -1.19 -15.36 10.31
C THR A 181 -1.85 -14.13 10.92
N LYS A 182 -1.13 -13.38 11.78
CA LYS A 182 -1.60 -12.11 12.35
C LYS A 182 -1.85 -11.06 11.27
N MET A 183 -0.94 -10.91 10.30
CA MET A 183 -1.09 -9.97 9.19
C MET A 183 -2.31 -10.32 8.32
N ILE A 184 -2.49 -11.58 7.96
CA ILE A 184 -3.66 -12.05 7.18
C ILE A 184 -4.96 -11.76 7.94
N ALA A 185 -5.00 -12.02 9.25
CA ALA A 185 -6.16 -11.74 10.09
C ALA A 185 -6.47 -10.23 10.16
N ALA A 186 -5.44 -9.39 10.35
CA ALA A 186 -5.59 -7.94 10.35
C ALA A 186 -6.12 -7.41 9.01
N LEU A 187 -5.57 -7.88 7.89
CA LEU A 187 -6.05 -7.52 6.55
C LEU A 187 -7.49 -8.00 6.31
N SER A 188 -7.85 -9.20 6.77
CA SER A 188 -9.24 -9.68 6.68
C SER A 188 -10.20 -8.80 7.48
N SER A 189 -9.78 -8.33 8.66
CA SER A 189 -10.56 -7.38 9.48
C SER A 189 -10.76 -6.04 8.77
N ILE A 190 -9.72 -5.50 8.12
CA ILE A 190 -9.80 -4.27 7.32
C ILE A 190 -10.73 -4.46 6.12
N GLU A 191 -10.58 -5.55 5.37
CA GLU A 191 -11.39 -5.86 4.19
C GLU A 191 -12.88 -5.95 4.54
N LYS A 192 -13.24 -6.68 5.62
CA LYS A 192 -14.62 -6.78 6.10
C LYS A 192 -15.17 -5.43 6.52
N PHE A 193 -14.38 -4.67 7.28
CA PHE A 193 -14.78 -3.34 7.75
C PHE A 193 -15.04 -2.35 6.61
N LEU A 194 -14.23 -2.40 5.56
CA LEU A 194 -14.41 -1.60 4.36
C LEU A 194 -15.55 -2.12 3.46
N GLY A 195 -15.83 -3.42 3.50
CA GLY A 195 -16.91 -4.08 2.75
C GLY A 195 -18.30 -3.92 3.37
N ASP A 196 -18.40 -3.67 4.68
CA ASP A 196 -19.65 -3.36 5.37
C ASP A 196 -20.09 -1.92 5.04
N THR A 197 -20.75 -1.79 3.89
CA THR A 197 -21.10 -0.55 3.18
C THR A 197 -22.06 0.42 3.86
N HIS A 198 -22.49 0.17 5.11
CA HIS A 198 -23.42 1.06 5.81
C HIS A 198 -22.76 2.31 6.41
N GLU A 199 -21.44 2.33 6.61
CA GLU A 199 -20.71 3.45 7.22
C GLU A 199 -19.59 4.02 6.34
N ASN A 200 -19.42 3.51 5.12
CA ASN A 200 -18.30 3.89 4.27
C ASN A 200 -18.53 5.32 3.74
N LEU A 201 -17.85 6.31 4.35
CA LEU A 201 -17.95 7.77 4.15
C LEU A 201 -17.81 8.28 2.69
N LEU A 202 -17.63 7.39 1.72
CA LEU A 202 -17.36 7.70 0.32
C LEU A 202 -18.52 7.40 -0.63
N THR A 203 -19.64 6.84 -0.15
CA THR A 203 -20.90 6.85 -0.89
C THR A 203 -21.56 8.23 -0.91
N GLU A 204 -21.24 9.11 0.04
CA GLU A 204 -21.86 10.45 0.18
C GLU A 204 -20.97 11.60 -0.30
N TYR A 205 -19.72 11.36 -0.69
CA TYR A 205 -18.86 12.44 -1.21
C TYR A 205 -19.32 12.88 -2.61
N ARG A 206 -20.25 13.82 -2.66
CA ARG A 206 -20.51 14.62 -3.86
C ARG A 206 -19.41 15.67 -3.97
N PRO A 207 -18.59 15.68 -5.03
CA PRO A 207 -17.72 16.81 -5.30
C PRO A 207 -18.60 18.06 -5.30
N LYS A 208 -18.25 19.09 -4.53
CA LYS A 208 -18.88 20.41 -4.70
C LYS A 208 -18.68 20.78 -6.16
N GLU A 209 -19.77 20.85 -6.92
CA GLU A 209 -19.75 21.46 -8.25
C GLU A 209 -19.09 22.82 -8.07
N ARG A 210 -17.94 23.01 -8.75
CA ARG A 210 -17.35 24.33 -8.86
C ARG A 210 -18.43 25.19 -9.47
N THR A 211 -18.97 26.12 -8.69
CA THR A 211 -19.81 27.18 -9.22
C THR A 211 -18.91 27.93 -10.19
N LEU A 212 -19.09 27.65 -11.49
CA LEU A 212 -18.62 28.53 -12.54
C LEU A 212 -19.27 29.87 -12.22
N ILE A 213 -18.49 30.79 -11.68
CA ILE A 213 -18.87 32.19 -11.67
C ILE A 213 -18.87 32.56 -13.15
N VAL A 214 -20.03 32.40 -13.78
CA VAL A 214 -20.34 33.02 -15.07
C VAL A 214 -20.28 34.50 -14.78
N GLY A 215 -19.12 35.10 -15.05
CA GLY A 215 -18.94 36.54 -15.08
C GLY A 215 -19.78 37.11 -16.21
N GLY A 216 -21.05 37.37 -15.90
CA GLY A 216 -21.95 38.14 -16.74
C GLY A 216 -21.55 39.61 -16.71
N ASP A 217 -21.31 40.13 -17.91
CA ASP A 217 -21.56 41.48 -18.41
C ASP A 217 -21.22 42.72 -17.57
N ARG A 218 -20.43 43.61 -18.20
CA ARG A 218 -20.75 45.04 -18.35
C ARG A 218 -19.98 45.69 -19.51
N HIS A 219 -20.74 45.98 -20.57
CA HIS A 219 -20.77 47.16 -21.44
C HIS A 219 -19.49 47.96 -21.79
N ALA A 220 -19.30 48.22 -23.09
CA ALA A 220 -19.63 49.54 -23.67
C ALA A 220 -19.57 49.52 -25.21
N GLU A 221 -20.73 49.75 -25.84
CA GLU A 221 -20.83 50.19 -27.24
C GLU A 221 -20.25 51.60 -27.37
N VAL A 222 -19.28 51.80 -28.26
CA VAL A 222 -18.86 53.13 -28.72
C VAL A 222 -19.61 53.45 -30.00
N LYS A 223 -20.64 54.29 -29.91
CA LYS A 223 -21.20 55.01 -31.05
C LYS A 223 -20.41 56.30 -31.25
N HIS A 224 -19.73 56.41 -32.39
CA HIS A 224 -19.26 57.68 -32.92
C HIS A 224 -20.33 58.24 -33.87
N THR A 225 -20.82 59.44 -33.55
CA THR A 225 -21.47 60.36 -34.50
C THR A 225 -20.99 61.76 -34.19
N ASP A 226 -20.11 62.23 -35.07
CA ASP A 226 -19.92 63.56 -35.67
C ASP A 226 -20.19 64.84 -34.88
N GLY A 227 -19.14 65.68 -34.89
CA GLY A 227 -19.19 67.14 -34.89
C GLY A 227 -18.12 67.65 -35.87
#